data_AF-A0A6J5VRT4-F1
#
_entry.id   AF-A0A6J5VRT4-F1
#
_cell.length_a   1.000
_cell.length_b   1.000
_cell.length_c   1.000
_cell.angle_alpha   90.00
_cell.angle_beta   90.00
_cell.angle_gamma   90.00
#
_symmetry.space_group_name_H-M   'P 1'
#
loop_
_entity.id
_entity.type
_entity.pdbx_description
1 polymer ?
#
loop_
_entity_poly.entity_id
_entity_poly.type
_entity_poly.pdbx_seq_one_letter_code
_entity_poly.pdbx_strand_id
1 'polypeptide(L)'
;MADFVLAQHTKDKIRELKGKDVKLVGRLFLKFQRDICSEYLMIPQALLLSLILHSKEKEKLANDGDSIPVKLIEPEGVTSLIKLVKKGNGMYVFGSQDEWKNVVSRNRFRVEVPVDLWSFVDGESTRFFVMQYVHGLNNQATANTVTVID
;
A
#
# COMPACT_ATOMS: atom_id res chain seq x y z
N MET A 1 -22.58 -4.64 1.01
CA MET A 1 -21.16 -4.28 0.80
C MET A 1 -20.84 -4.62 -0.64
N ALA A 2 -20.31 -3.68 -1.42
CA ALA A 2 -19.88 -3.95 -2.79
C ALA A 2 -18.76 -5.02 -2.79
N ASP A 3 -18.82 -5.97 -3.72
CA ASP A 3 -17.76 -6.94 -3.95
C ASP A 3 -16.55 -6.23 -4.57
N PHE A 4 -15.64 -5.75 -3.72
CA PHE A 4 -14.34 -5.27 -4.16
C PHE A 4 -13.40 -6.46 -4.44
N VAL A 5 -12.52 -6.31 -5.42
CA VAL A 5 -11.54 -7.33 -5.85
C VAL A 5 -10.36 -7.37 -4.87
N LEU A 6 -10.64 -7.76 -3.62
CA LEU A 6 -9.61 -8.07 -2.62
C LEU A 6 -9.60 -9.57 -2.33
N ALA A 7 -8.45 -10.11 -1.94
CA ALA A 7 -8.38 -11.49 -1.46
C ALA A 7 -9.23 -11.69 -0.20
N GLN A 8 -9.71 -12.92 0.00
CA GLN A 8 -10.64 -13.22 1.09
C GLN A 8 -10.04 -12.89 2.47
N HIS A 9 -8.78 -13.23 2.71
CA HIS A 9 -8.11 -12.90 3.97
C HIS A 9 -8.06 -11.38 4.23
N THR A 10 -7.87 -10.57 3.18
CA THR A 10 -7.88 -9.11 3.26
C THR A 10 -9.28 -8.59 3.57
N LYS A 11 -10.31 -9.14 2.90
CA LYS A 11 -11.73 -8.84 3.18
C LYS A 11 -12.07 -9.12 4.64
N ASP A 12 -11.64 -10.26 5.15
CA ASP A 12 -11.91 -10.67 6.52
C ASP A 12 -11.20 -9.75 7.52
N LYS A 13 -9.97 -9.33 7.23
CA LYS A 13 -9.27 -8.36 8.06
C LYS A 13 -9.96 -6.99 8.11
N ILE A 14 -10.43 -6.50 6.97
CA ILE A 14 -11.19 -5.23 6.91
C ILE A 14 -12.48 -5.35 7.73
N ARG A 15 -13.18 -6.49 7.67
CA ARG A 15 -14.41 -6.75 8.45
C ARG A 15 -14.11 -6.81 9.95
N GLU A 16 -13.05 -7.50 10.37
CA GLU A 16 -12.59 -7.57 11.76
C GLU A 16 -12.36 -6.16 12.33
N LEU A 17 -11.74 -5.29 11.53
CA LEU A 17 -11.47 -3.89 11.86
C LEU A 17 -12.71 -2.98 11.72
N LYS A 18 -13.89 -3.54 11.44
CA LYS A 18 -15.15 -2.79 11.20
C LYS A 18 -14.98 -1.70 10.13
N GLY A 19 -14.20 -2.01 9.09
CA GLY A 19 -13.84 -1.10 8.02
C GLY A 19 -15.05 -0.57 7.23
N LYS A 20 -15.02 0.72 6.93
CA LYS A 20 -16.01 1.47 6.15
C LYS A 20 -15.31 2.25 5.04
N ASP A 21 -16.10 2.63 4.04
CA ASP A 21 -15.63 3.44 2.90
C ASP A 21 -14.42 2.83 2.17
N VAL A 22 -14.42 1.50 1.98
CA VAL A 22 -13.31 0.82 1.29
C VAL A 22 -13.21 1.28 -0.16
N LYS A 23 -12.06 1.84 -0.56
CA LYS A 23 -11.82 2.36 -1.91
C LYS A 23 -10.44 1.99 -2.43
N LEU A 24 -10.37 1.66 -3.72
CA LEU A 24 -9.11 1.56 -4.44
C LEU A 24 -8.54 2.97 -4.62
N VAL A 25 -7.33 3.20 -4.12
CA VAL A 25 -6.59 4.45 -4.32
C VAL A 25 -5.95 4.43 -5.71
N GLY A 26 -5.34 3.29 -6.06
CA GLY A 26 -4.83 3.04 -7.40
C GLY A 26 -3.80 1.91 -7.42
N ARG A 27 -3.31 1.60 -8.62
CA ARG A 27 -2.25 0.62 -8.84
C ARG A 27 -0.89 1.30 -8.80
N LEU A 28 0.00 0.80 -7.95
CA LEU A 28 1.35 1.31 -7.79
C LEU A 28 2.36 0.28 -8.31
N PHE A 29 3.38 0.77 -9.00
CA PHE A 29 4.55 -0.02 -9.35
C PHE A 29 5.66 0.26 -8.36
N LEU A 30 6.11 -0.79 -7.67
CA LEU A 30 7.24 -0.67 -6.76
C LEU A 30 8.52 -0.52 -7.58
N LYS A 31 9.06 0.70 -7.62
CA LYS A 31 10.34 0.99 -8.28
C LYS A 31 11.47 0.88 -7.27
N PHE A 32 12.04 -0.30 -7.08
CA PHE A 32 13.28 -0.45 -6.32
C PHE A 32 14.46 -0.33 -7.30
N GLN A 33 15.30 0.69 -7.17
CA GLN A 33 16.55 0.77 -7.96
C GLN A 33 17.65 0.00 -7.22
N ARG A 34 18.54 -0.70 -7.93
CA ARG A 34 19.52 -1.62 -7.31
C ARG A 34 20.49 -0.96 -6.31
N ASP A 35 20.69 0.35 -6.41
CA ASP A 35 21.54 1.13 -5.49
C ASP A 35 20.71 2.02 -4.53
N ILE A 36 19.40 2.02 -4.71
CA ILE A 36 18.43 2.77 -3.92
C ILE A 36 17.31 1.78 -3.64
N CYS A 37 17.44 1.02 -2.54
CA CYS A 37 16.25 0.52 -1.84
C CYS A 37 15.30 1.70 -1.79
N SER A 38 14.28 1.75 -2.65
CA SER A 38 13.47 2.96 -2.84
C SER A 38 12.93 3.30 -1.48
N GLU A 39 13.48 4.35 -0.90
CA GLU A 39 13.46 4.58 0.54
C GLU A 39 12.03 4.72 1.06
N TYR A 40 11.09 4.91 0.15
CA TYR A 40 9.68 5.10 0.42
C TYR A 40 8.83 4.51 -0.71
N LEU A 41 7.59 4.15 -0.39
CA LEU A 41 6.55 3.96 -1.40
C LEU A 41 5.95 5.31 -1.77
N MET A 42 6.11 5.71 -3.03
CA MET A 42 5.53 6.95 -3.56
C MET A 42 4.10 6.75 -4.03
N ILE A 43 3.23 7.68 -3.64
CA ILE A 43 1.86 7.82 -4.15
C ILE A 43 1.84 9.06 -5.06
N PRO A 44 1.63 8.89 -6.38
CA PRO A 44 1.47 10.01 -7.30
C PRO A 44 0.33 10.93 -6.88
N GLN A 45 0.50 12.24 -7.11
CA GLN A 45 -0.48 13.26 -6.75
C GLN A 45 -1.88 12.97 -7.31
N ALA A 46 -1.94 12.46 -8.54
CA ALA A 46 -3.20 12.12 -9.21
C ALA A 46 -4.05 11.08 -8.43
N LEU A 47 -3.40 10.19 -7.67
CA LEU A 47 -4.08 9.17 -6.87
C LEU A 47 -4.53 9.69 -5.50
N LEU A 48 -4.11 10.90 -5.10
CA LEU A 48 -4.46 11.46 -3.81
C LEU A 48 -5.92 11.88 -3.68
N LEU A 49 -6.55 12.25 -4.80
CA LEU A 49 -7.98 12.55 -4.79
C LEU A 49 -8.81 11.32 -4.40
N SER A 50 -8.25 10.13 -4.58
CA SER A 50 -8.85 8.86 -4.17
C SER A 50 -8.55 8.50 -2.71
N LEU A 51 -7.67 9.24 -2.02
CA LEU A 51 -7.40 9.05 -0.60
C LEU A 51 -8.56 9.58 0.24
N ILE A 52 -9.03 8.75 1.16
CA ILE A 52 -9.99 9.16 2.17
C ILE A 52 -9.20 9.84 3.30
N LEU A 53 -9.08 11.16 3.21
CA LEU A 53 -8.51 12.01 4.26
C LEU A 53 -9.60 12.92 4.83
N HIS A 54 -9.74 12.94 6.15
CA HIS A 54 -10.57 13.92 6.86
C HIS A 54 -9.94 15.32 6.76
N SER A 55 -10.78 16.36 6.89
CA SER A 55 -10.32 17.76 6.78
C SER A 55 -9.15 18.10 7.71
N LYS A 56 -9.22 17.68 8.98
CA LYS A 56 -8.13 17.87 9.97
C LYS A 56 -6.81 17.23 9.55
N GLU A 57 -6.88 16.16 8.77
CA GLU A 57 -5.70 15.42 8.35
C GLU A 57 -5.12 16.01 7.08
N LYS A 58 -5.97 16.57 6.21
CA LYS A 58 -5.56 17.42 5.10
C LYS A 58 -4.83 18.67 5.60
N GLU A 59 -5.35 19.29 6.66
CA GLU A 59 -4.69 20.43 7.33
C GLU A 59 -3.32 20.04 7.90
N LYS A 60 -3.22 18.86 8.55
CA LYS A 60 -1.95 18.31 9.03
C LYS A 60 -1.00 17.85 7.94
N LEU A 61 -1.41 17.90 6.67
CA LEU A 61 -0.61 17.57 5.49
C LEU A 61 -0.52 18.78 4.57
N ALA A 62 -0.62 19.99 5.12
CA ALA A 62 -0.65 21.23 4.34
C ALA A 62 0.72 21.54 3.72
N ASN A 63 1.81 21.29 4.44
CA ASN A 63 3.16 21.69 4.04
C ASN A 63 4.05 20.51 3.71
N ASP A 64 5.15 20.78 3.01
CA ASP A 64 6.15 19.75 2.71
C ASP A 64 6.88 19.33 3.99
N GLY A 65 7.05 18.02 4.16
CA GLY A 65 7.60 17.42 5.39
C GLY A 65 6.55 17.10 6.44
N ASP A 66 5.34 17.65 6.33
CA ASP A 66 4.24 17.32 7.23
C ASP A 66 3.86 15.84 7.10
N SER A 67 3.45 15.24 8.22
CA SER A 67 3.14 13.83 8.29
C SER A 67 2.02 13.50 9.26
N ILE A 68 1.37 12.37 9.00
CA ILE A 68 0.31 11.83 9.83
C ILE A 68 0.56 10.32 10.05
N PRO A 69 0.25 9.77 11.22
CA PRO A 69 0.31 8.32 11.43
C PRO A 69 -0.87 7.64 10.71
N VAL A 70 -0.59 6.52 10.05
CA VAL A 70 -1.58 5.69 9.37
C VAL A 70 -1.26 4.22 9.60
N LYS A 71 -2.28 3.35 9.52
CA LYS A 71 -2.06 1.91 9.58
C LYS A 71 -1.95 1.35 8.16
N LEU A 72 -1.02 0.43 7.94
CA LEU A 72 -0.78 -0.22 6.65
C LEU A 72 -0.92 -1.73 6.84
N ILE A 73 -1.95 -2.31 6.25
CA ILE A 73 -2.10 -3.75 6.11
C ILE A 73 -1.24 -4.18 4.91
N GLU A 74 -0.19 -4.93 5.23
CA GLU A 74 0.81 -5.41 4.29
C GLU A 74 0.30 -6.66 3.54
N PRO A 75 0.90 -7.02 2.38
CA PRO A 75 0.48 -8.20 1.61
C PRO A 75 0.51 -9.51 2.40
N GLU A 76 1.48 -9.70 3.30
CA GLU A 76 1.59 -10.88 4.16
C GLU A 76 0.64 -10.82 5.39
N GLY A 77 -0.26 -9.83 5.44
CA GLY A 77 -1.31 -9.70 6.48
C GLY A 77 -0.87 -8.98 7.76
N VAL A 78 0.42 -8.66 7.89
CA VAL A 78 0.94 -7.85 9.02
C VAL A 78 0.38 -6.42 8.93
N THR A 79 0.04 -5.82 10.06
CA THR A 79 -0.36 -4.41 10.13
C THR A 79 0.77 -3.57 10.72
N SER A 80 1.29 -2.64 9.94
CA SER A 80 2.29 -1.66 10.37
C SER A 80 1.68 -0.32 10.71
N LEU A 81 2.24 0.33 11.73
CA LEU A 81 2.05 1.76 11.94
C LEU A 81 3.14 2.50 11.16
N ILE A 82 2.74 3.30 10.19
CA ILE A 82 3.65 4.02 9.28
C ILE A 82 3.20 5.46 9.13
N LYS A 83 4.11 6.37 8.78
CA LYS A 83 3.73 7.75 8.49
C LYS A 83 3.28 7.90 7.03
N LEU A 84 2.26 8.70 6.76
CA LEU A 84 2.04 9.26 5.44
C LEU A 84 2.62 10.68 5.45
N VAL A 85 3.62 10.93 4.63
CA VAL A 85 4.40 12.19 4.60
C VAL A 85 4.14 12.90 3.28
N LYS A 86 3.86 14.20 3.33
CA LYS A 86 3.84 15.04 2.13
C LYS A 86 5.26 15.42 1.74
N LYS A 87 5.61 15.24 0.48
CA LYS A 87 6.87 15.66 -0.14
C LYS A 87 6.55 16.67 -1.25
N GLY A 88 7.50 17.54 -1.55
CA GLY A 88 7.33 18.63 -2.52
C GLY A 88 6.70 18.22 -3.84
N ASN A 89 6.07 19.19 -4.50
CA ASN A 89 5.25 19.00 -5.70
C ASN A 89 3.99 18.14 -5.46
N GLY A 90 3.46 18.14 -4.23
CA GLY A 90 2.20 17.46 -3.91
C GLY A 90 2.28 15.93 -3.95
N MET A 91 3.47 15.36 -3.82
CA MET A 91 3.65 13.91 -3.73
C MET A 91 3.52 13.44 -2.29
N TYR A 92 3.10 12.20 -2.09
CA TYR A 92 3.04 11.59 -0.76
C TYR A 92 3.84 10.32 -0.73
N VAL A 93 4.42 10.04 0.44
CA VAL A 93 5.23 8.84 0.64
C VAL A 93 4.84 8.13 1.92
N PHE A 94 4.91 6.80 1.91
CA PHE A 94 4.78 6.00 3.12
C PHE A 94 6.13 5.85 3.83
N GLY A 95 6.15 6.29 5.07
CA GLY A 95 7.17 6.03 6.09
C GLY A 95 8.33 6.99 6.11
N SER A 96 9.15 6.85 7.15
CA SER A 96 10.58 7.10 7.05
C SER A 96 11.26 5.97 6.27
N GLN A 97 12.53 6.18 5.89
CA GLN A 97 13.33 5.17 5.19
C GLN A 97 13.37 3.83 5.95
N ASP A 98 13.45 3.88 7.28
CA ASP A 98 13.56 2.68 8.11
C ASP A 98 12.22 1.98 8.31
N GLU A 99 11.12 2.73 8.46
CA GLU A 99 9.77 2.18 8.52
C GLU A 99 9.45 1.39 7.24
N TRP A 100 9.77 1.97 6.08
CA TRP A 100 9.52 1.33 4.79
C TRP A 100 10.46 0.14 4.55
N LYS A 101 11.75 0.22 4.91
CA LYS A 101 12.68 -0.92 4.84
C LYS A 101 12.16 -2.14 5.59
N ASN A 102 11.55 -1.94 6.76
CA ASN A 102 10.96 -3.03 7.55
C ASN A 102 9.73 -3.65 6.87
N VAL A 103 8.89 -2.84 6.24
CA VAL A 103 7.77 -3.34 5.43
C VAL A 103 8.31 -4.15 4.25
N VAL A 104 9.36 -3.67 3.60
CA VAL A 104 9.93 -4.34 2.43
C VAL A 104 10.55 -5.70 2.76
N SER A 105 11.33 -5.76 3.84
CA SER A 105 12.01 -6.99 4.25
C SER A 105 11.03 -8.10 4.64
N ARG A 106 9.88 -7.76 5.23
CA ARG A 106 8.86 -8.74 5.64
C ARG A 106 8.04 -9.30 4.48
N ASN A 107 7.76 -8.50 3.44
CA ASN A 107 6.80 -8.88 2.40
C ASN A 107 7.43 -9.43 1.12
N ARG A 108 8.76 -9.62 1.06
CA ARG A 108 9.46 -10.18 -0.12
C ARG A 108 9.02 -9.51 -1.44
N PHE A 109 8.86 -8.19 -1.45
CA PHE A 109 8.43 -7.48 -2.65
C PHE A 109 9.37 -7.75 -3.81
N ARG A 110 8.78 -8.04 -4.97
CA ARG A 110 9.51 -8.12 -6.23
C ARG A 110 9.38 -6.79 -6.96
N VAL A 111 10.52 -6.26 -7.40
CA VAL A 111 10.55 -5.16 -8.36
C VAL A 111 9.70 -5.56 -9.56
N GLU A 112 8.94 -4.62 -10.12
CA GLU A 112 8.06 -4.81 -11.30
C GLU A 112 6.72 -5.51 -11.04
N VAL A 113 6.47 -6.07 -9.86
CA VAL A 113 5.13 -6.58 -9.51
C VAL A 113 4.24 -5.44 -9.05
N PRO A 114 3.12 -5.14 -9.75
CA PRO A 114 2.21 -4.10 -9.31
C PRO A 114 1.48 -4.50 -8.04
N VAL A 115 1.24 -3.52 -7.19
CA VAL A 115 0.38 -3.63 -6.00
C VAL A 115 -0.81 -2.69 -6.15
N ASP A 116 -1.99 -3.16 -5.78
CA ASP A 116 -3.14 -2.29 -5.62
C ASP A 116 -3.11 -1.72 -4.20
N LEU A 117 -3.15 -0.39 -4.11
CA LEU A 117 -3.28 0.34 -2.86
C LEU A 117 -4.75 0.67 -2.63
N TRP A 118 -5.28 0.22 -1.50
CA TRP A 118 -6.64 0.53 -1.07
C TRP A 118 -6.59 1.38 0.21
N SER A 119 -7.67 2.09 0.48
CA SER A 119 -7.87 2.83 1.72
C SER A 119 -9.24 2.54 2.30
N PHE A 120 -9.34 2.57 3.62
CA PHE A 120 -10.59 2.51 4.36
C PHE A 120 -10.42 3.18 5.73
N VAL A 121 -11.53 3.44 6.41
CA VAL A 121 -11.55 3.92 7.79
C VAL A 121 -12.16 2.86 8.70
N ASP A 122 -11.64 2.67 9.91
CA ASP A 122 -12.32 1.84 10.90
C ASP A 122 -13.51 2.57 11.55
N GLY A 123 -14.25 1.85 12.38
CA GLY A 123 -15.39 2.42 13.13
C GLY A 123 -15.04 3.61 14.04
N GLU A 124 -13.76 3.83 14.34
CA GLU A 124 -13.24 4.92 15.17
C GLU A 124 -12.58 6.03 14.33
N SER A 125 -12.69 5.98 13.00
CA SER A 125 -12.08 6.90 12.03
C SER A 125 -10.56 6.76 11.85
N THR A 126 -9.94 5.67 12.32
CA THR A 126 -8.54 5.39 12.02
C THR A 126 -8.40 5.00 10.56
N ARG A 127 -7.45 5.63 9.86
CA ARG A 127 -7.18 5.30 8.45
C ARG A 127 -6.28 4.10 8.31
N PHE A 128 -6.69 3.25 7.39
CA PHE A 128 -5.93 2.10 6.95
C PHE A 128 -5.65 2.19 5.48
N PHE A 129 -4.46 1.76 5.13
CA PHE A 129 -4.03 1.44 3.79
C PHE A 129 -3.88 -0.06 3.68
N VAL A 130 -4.21 -0.60 2.52
CA VAL A 130 -4.02 -2.02 2.23
C VAL A 130 -3.22 -2.13 0.96
N MET A 131 -2.11 -2.85 1.01
CA MET A 131 -1.37 -3.23 -0.19
C MET A 131 -1.66 -4.68 -0.50
N GLN A 132 -2.09 -4.93 -1.74
CA GLN A 132 -2.28 -6.29 -2.23
C GLN A 132 -1.56 -6.48 -3.55
N TYR A 133 -0.89 -7.61 -3.71
CA TYR A 133 -0.38 -8.02 -5.01
C TYR A 133 -1.51 -8.20 -6.01
N VAL A 134 -1.29 -7.68 -7.22
CA VAL A 134 -2.20 -7.93 -8.34
C VAL A 134 -1.92 -9.33 -8.86
N HIS A 135 -2.78 -10.28 -8.53
CA HIS A 135 -2.74 -11.61 -9.14
C HIS A 135 -3.43 -11.55 -10.51
N GLY A 136 -2.65 -11.80 -11.58
CA GLY A 136 -3.15 -11.74 -12.96
C GLY A 136 -2.08 -11.51 -14.03
N LEU A 137 -0.86 -11.10 -13.68
CA LEU A 137 0.27 -11.01 -14.62
C LEU A 137 1.22 -12.23 -14.59
N ASN A 138 1.00 -13.18 -13.67
CA ASN A 138 1.86 -14.37 -13.49
C ASN A 138 1.33 -15.67 -14.12
N ASN A 139 0.22 -15.63 -14.88
CA ASN A 139 -0.21 -16.82 -15.64
C ASN A 139 0.60 -17.07 -16.93
N GLN A 140 1.77 -16.44 -17.10
CA GLN A 140 2.71 -16.75 -18.18
C GLN A 140 4.16 -16.99 -17.73
N ALA A 141 4.48 -16.97 -16.43
CA ALA A 141 5.84 -17.23 -15.94
C ALA A 141 6.05 -18.60 -15.28
N THR A 142 5.02 -19.46 -15.23
CA THR A 142 5.12 -20.84 -14.70
C THR A 142 4.90 -21.93 -15.76
N ALA A 143 4.98 -21.58 -17.04
CA ALA A 143 5.02 -22.56 -18.13
C ALA A 143 6.32 -22.39 -18.92
N ASN A 144 7.45 -22.69 -18.29
CA ASN A 144 8.66 -23.15 -18.96
C ASN A 144 9.42 -24.07 -18.01
N THR A 145 8.98 -25.32 -18.02
CA THR A 145 9.80 -26.53 -18.13
C THR A 145 11.26 -26.40 -17.70
N VAL A 146 11.60 -26.95 -16.53
CA VAL A 146 12.80 -27.79 -16.37
C VAL A 146 12.44 -28.88 -15.36
N THR A 147 12.01 -30.04 -15.86
CA THR A 147 12.19 -31.30 -15.16
C THR A 147 13.49 -31.88 -15.68
N VAL A 148 14.56 -31.84 -14.89
CA VAL A 148 15.70 -32.75 -15.08
C VAL A 148 15.53 -33.86 -14.06
N ILE A 149 15.15 -35.02 -14.55
CA ILE A 149 15.37 -36.37 -14.02
C ILE A 149 15.44 -37.23 -15.30
N ASP A 150 16.49 -37.94 -15.68
CA ASP A 150 17.68 -38.47 -14.99
C ASP A 150 19.02 -37.80 -15.40
#